data_AF-A0A369XX04-F1
#
_entry.id   AF-A0A369XX04-F1
#
_cell.length_a   1.000
_cell.length_b   1.000
_cell.length_c   1.000
_cell.angle_alpha   90.00
_cell.angle_beta   90.00
_cell.angle_gamma   90.00
#
_symmetry.space_group_name_H-M   'P 1'
#
loop_
_entity.id
_entity.type
_entity.pdbx_description
1 polymer ?
#
loop_
_entity_poly.entity_id
_entity_poly.type
_entity_poly.pdbx_seq_one_letter_code
_entity_poly.pdbx_strand_id
1 'polypeptide(L)'
;MEITFLENGIDSLQKGFKSLNEYEQIREGENKNKFFLLKDTIINIHHGIEILMKHILKDESPYLIYSQIDRNVKSGYQEMRQKKLNSIFKTNLKNKIHTVTYEEAFERLKFICGHDFSEKVETKILKLSEYRNQITHSEIFFKETDIINLFEGFLDEIDHYFFESIGKDYKTLNGYSELVINMEKYQEILEEKNLILKKEILDCLGTAFKKLKFGMGADEVKRITDLNTAMGIVEEILKKDFTLGTDLYNGFCSGRIKKIRRISKDHISIFTEDNGSEYIFKFKSMILYFPDLLSNFSPILIFEADEDESDIEKYKDFYSVDMYGRKELTGLYFLKENRLTFDPKEVNDFYYRLDYDEDFVAPSNYPTYKFLTKTIFCQLNVQGLDYVGFEQIIRKYKDLDGSELEKLLKNSL
;
A
#
# COMPACT_ATOMS: atom_id res chain seq x y z
N MET A 1 32.52 -8.11 18.82
CA MET A 1 31.17 -7.66 18.46
C MET A 1 30.25 -8.86 18.53
N GLU A 2 29.10 -8.73 19.20
CA GLU A 2 28.05 -9.75 19.25
C GLU A 2 26.83 -9.15 18.55
N ILE A 3 26.21 -9.91 17.65
CA ILE A 3 25.01 -9.51 16.92
C ILE A 3 24.00 -10.64 17.10
N THR A 4 22.80 -10.30 17.58
CA THR A 4 21.71 -11.27 17.77
C THR A 4 21.06 -11.64 16.43
N PHE A 5 20.24 -12.71 16.41
CA PHE A 5 19.44 -13.01 15.22
C PHE A 5 18.52 -11.85 14.85
N LEU A 6 17.84 -11.26 15.84
CA LEU A 6 16.95 -10.13 15.63
C LEU A 6 17.67 -8.94 14.97
N GLU A 7 18.79 -8.48 15.55
CA GLU A 7 19.56 -7.35 15.01
C GLU A 7 20.07 -7.64 13.60
N ASN A 8 20.59 -8.85 13.34
CA ASN A 8 21.10 -9.22 12.01
C ASN A 8 19.97 -9.32 10.96
N GLY A 9 18.81 -9.82 11.37
CA GLY A 9 17.64 -9.95 10.52
C GLY A 9 17.08 -8.59 10.11
N ILE A 10 16.90 -7.69 11.10
CA ILE A 10 16.43 -6.31 10.87
C ILE A 10 17.42 -5.55 9.98
N ASP A 11 18.73 -5.58 10.28
CA ASP A 11 19.75 -4.89 9.48
C ASP A 11 19.76 -5.36 8.02
N SER A 12 19.65 -6.68 7.80
CA SER A 12 19.59 -7.25 6.45
C SER A 12 18.32 -6.82 5.71
N LEU A 13 17.16 -6.87 6.39
CA LEU A 13 15.90 -6.47 5.78
C LEU A 13 15.90 -4.97 5.43
N GLN A 14 16.42 -4.11 6.31
CA GLN A 14 16.57 -2.67 6.08
C GLN A 14 17.50 -2.36 4.90
N LYS A 15 18.63 -3.07 4.77
CA LYS A 15 19.51 -2.94 3.61
C LYS A 15 18.80 -3.29 2.31
N GLY A 16 18.04 -4.38 2.32
CA GLY A 16 17.27 -4.79 1.15
C GLY A 16 16.20 -3.78 0.75
N PHE A 17 15.49 -3.22 1.73
CA PHE A 17 14.51 -2.15 1.50
C PHE A 17 15.15 -0.87 0.96
N LYS A 18 16.29 -0.48 1.52
CA LYS A 18 17.07 0.67 1.03
C LYS A 18 17.49 0.48 -0.42
N SER A 19 18.01 -0.68 -0.79
CA SER A 19 18.38 -1.00 -2.17
C SER A 19 17.17 -0.95 -3.13
N LEU A 20 15.99 -1.38 -2.68
CA LEU A 20 14.76 -1.29 -3.47
C LEU A 20 14.33 0.17 -3.69
N ASN A 21 14.34 0.98 -2.62
CA ASN A 21 14.02 2.41 -2.72
C ASN A 21 15.00 3.16 -3.63
N GLU A 22 16.30 2.86 -3.51
CA GLU A 22 17.32 3.43 -4.40
C GLU A 22 17.08 3.01 -5.86
N TYR A 23 16.69 1.76 -6.11
CA TYR A 23 16.32 1.31 -7.45
C TYR A 23 15.14 2.10 -8.01
N GLU A 24 14.07 2.29 -7.23
CA GLU A 24 12.88 3.02 -7.66
C GLU A 24 13.18 4.48 -8.01
N GLN A 25 14.19 5.09 -7.39
CA GLN A 25 14.60 6.48 -7.63
C GLN A 25 15.37 6.68 -8.94
N ILE A 26 15.93 5.63 -9.54
CA ILE A 26 16.75 5.76 -10.75
C ILE A 26 15.87 5.96 -11.99
N ARG A 27 16.09 7.08 -12.70
CA ARG A 27 15.42 7.41 -13.98
C ARG A 27 15.69 6.36 -15.06
N GLU A 28 14.80 6.24 -16.04
CA GLU A 28 15.02 5.38 -17.20
C GLU A 28 16.29 5.80 -17.97
N GLY A 29 17.20 4.85 -18.23
CA GLY A 29 18.44 5.07 -18.98
C GLY A 29 19.77 4.75 -18.24
N GLU A 30 19.77 4.69 -16.91
CA GLU A 30 20.96 4.36 -16.10
C GLU A 30 21.05 2.86 -15.77
N ASN A 31 21.38 2.03 -16.77
CA ASN A 31 21.12 0.59 -16.72
C ASN A 31 22.03 -0.27 -15.82
N LYS A 32 23.31 0.07 -15.61
CA LYS A 32 24.24 -0.88 -14.94
C LYS A 32 24.06 -0.96 -13.42
N ASN A 33 23.73 0.15 -12.76
CA ASN A 33 23.58 0.15 -11.29
C ASN A 33 22.23 -0.44 -10.86
N LYS A 34 21.19 -0.36 -11.70
CA LYS A 34 19.84 -0.90 -11.41
C LYS A 34 19.84 -2.39 -11.12
N PHE A 35 20.55 -3.18 -11.92
CA PHE A 35 20.62 -4.62 -11.73
C PHE A 35 21.28 -5.00 -10.40
N PHE A 36 22.38 -4.33 -10.04
CA PHE A 36 23.07 -4.58 -8.77
C PHE A 36 22.18 -4.23 -7.57
N LEU A 37 21.41 -3.13 -7.65
CA LEU A 37 20.45 -2.79 -6.62
C LEU A 37 19.36 -3.85 -6.46
N LEU A 38 18.74 -4.32 -7.55
CA LEU A 38 17.74 -5.39 -7.48
C LEU A 38 18.33 -6.71 -6.93
N LYS A 39 19.56 -7.03 -7.32
CA LYS A 39 20.30 -8.17 -6.76
C LYS A 39 20.50 -8.03 -5.25
N ASP A 40 20.97 -6.87 -4.81
CA ASP A 40 21.19 -6.58 -3.39
C ASP A 40 19.87 -6.62 -2.62
N THR A 41 18.79 -6.08 -3.19
CA THR A 41 17.42 -6.18 -2.67
C THR A 41 17.03 -7.64 -2.43
N ILE A 42 17.15 -8.50 -3.43
CA ILE A 42 16.76 -9.92 -3.32
C ILE A 42 17.60 -10.64 -2.27
N ILE A 43 18.93 -10.48 -2.31
CA ILE A 43 19.84 -11.17 -1.38
C ILE A 43 19.57 -10.73 0.07
N ASN A 44 19.48 -9.42 0.30
CA ASN A 44 19.34 -8.86 1.64
C ASN A 44 17.94 -9.13 2.22
N ILE A 45 16.87 -9.00 1.43
CA ILE A 45 15.50 -9.32 1.89
C ILE A 45 15.36 -10.81 2.18
N HIS A 46 15.84 -11.68 1.28
CA HIS A 46 15.82 -13.13 1.52
C HIS A 46 16.56 -13.49 2.81
N HIS A 47 17.76 -12.95 3.01
CA HIS A 47 18.53 -13.20 4.22
C HIS A 47 17.86 -12.65 5.48
N GLY A 48 17.33 -11.42 5.42
CA GLY A 48 16.59 -10.82 6.53
C GLY A 48 15.40 -11.67 6.96
N ILE A 49 14.58 -12.10 6.00
CA ILE A 49 13.43 -12.98 6.24
C ILE A 49 13.89 -14.32 6.83
N GLU A 50 14.94 -14.96 6.29
CA GLU A 50 15.49 -16.21 6.84
C GLU A 50 15.84 -16.09 8.32
N ILE A 51 16.58 -15.03 8.65
CA ILE A 51 17.11 -14.81 9.98
C ILE A 51 16.00 -14.47 10.98
N LEU A 52 15.01 -13.67 10.58
CA LEU A 52 13.86 -13.34 11.41
C LEU A 52 12.94 -14.55 11.62
N MET A 53 12.73 -15.39 10.60
CA MET A 53 12.03 -16.67 10.77
C MET A 53 12.76 -17.59 11.76
N LYS A 54 14.09 -17.67 11.68
CA LYS A 54 14.91 -18.42 12.65
C LYS A 54 14.83 -17.85 14.06
N HIS A 55 14.71 -16.54 14.20
CA HIS A 55 14.50 -15.91 15.50
C HIS A 55 13.17 -16.33 16.11
N ILE A 56 12.08 -16.28 15.34
CA ILE A 56 10.75 -16.73 15.80
C ILE A 56 10.80 -18.22 16.17
N LEU A 57 11.38 -19.08 15.32
CA LEU A 57 11.53 -20.50 15.62
C LEU A 57 12.31 -20.75 16.91
N LYS A 58 13.36 -19.97 17.18
CA LYS A 58 14.16 -20.09 18.39
C LYS A 58 13.34 -19.75 19.64
N ASP A 59 12.48 -18.75 19.54
CA ASP A 59 11.64 -18.28 20.65
C ASP A 59 10.51 -19.27 20.95
N GLU A 60 9.94 -19.90 19.91
CA GLU A 60 9.03 -21.05 20.04
C GLU A 60 9.72 -22.26 20.67
N SER A 61 10.88 -22.66 20.11
CA SER A 61 11.71 -23.70 20.68
C SER A 61 13.15 -23.62 20.16
N PRO A 62 14.17 -23.57 21.04
CA PRO A 62 15.56 -23.51 20.61
C PRO A 62 16.02 -24.66 19.71
N TYR A 63 15.28 -25.77 19.64
CA TYR A 63 15.62 -26.93 18.80
C TYR A 63 15.16 -26.79 17.35
N LEU A 64 14.16 -25.93 17.08
CA LEU A 64 13.57 -25.78 15.76
C LEU A 64 14.49 -25.08 14.76
N ILE A 65 15.56 -24.42 15.23
CA ILE A 65 16.52 -23.74 14.34
C ILE A 65 17.57 -24.68 13.74
N TYR A 66 17.70 -25.92 14.22
CA TYR A 66 18.72 -26.84 13.72
C TYR A 66 18.16 -27.74 12.63
N SER A 67 18.91 -27.94 11.55
CA SER A 67 18.50 -28.85 10.48
C SER A 67 18.33 -30.28 11.04
N GLN A 68 19.27 -30.73 11.86
CA GLN A 68 19.23 -32.01 12.57
C GLN A 68 19.81 -31.91 13.99
N ILE A 69 19.25 -32.67 14.95
CA ILE A 69 19.79 -32.80 16.31
C ILE A 69 20.86 -33.90 16.33
N ASP A 70 22.00 -33.60 15.73
CA ASP A 70 23.12 -34.52 15.56
C ASP A 70 24.06 -34.57 16.80
N ARG A 71 25.20 -35.24 16.67
CA ARG A 71 26.21 -35.29 17.74
C ARG A 71 26.82 -33.92 18.03
N ASN A 72 26.98 -33.06 17.02
CA ASN A 72 27.57 -31.73 17.19
C ASN A 72 26.65 -30.83 18.03
N VAL A 73 25.35 -30.80 17.73
CA VAL A 73 24.35 -30.05 18.51
C VAL A 73 24.31 -30.54 19.95
N LYS A 74 24.25 -31.86 20.17
CA LYS A 74 24.24 -32.45 21.53
C LYS A 74 25.49 -32.08 22.33
N SER A 75 26.66 -32.18 21.70
CA SER A 75 27.94 -31.85 22.33
C SER A 75 28.09 -30.35 22.57
N GLY A 76 27.57 -29.51 21.66
CA GLY A 76 27.50 -28.06 21.82
C GLY A 76 26.66 -27.66 23.03
N TYR A 77 25.47 -28.26 23.21
CA TYR A 77 24.65 -27.99 24.41
C TYR A 77 25.32 -28.46 25.71
N GLN A 78 26.09 -29.55 25.69
CA GLN A 78 26.88 -29.98 26.85
C GLN A 78 27.96 -28.94 27.19
N GLU A 79 28.73 -28.50 26.20
CA GLU A 79 29.75 -27.46 26.36
C GLU A 79 29.13 -26.14 26.85
N MET A 80 28.00 -25.72 26.26
CA MET A 80 27.27 -24.51 26.63
C MET A 80 26.90 -24.52 28.11
N ARG A 81 26.37 -25.64 28.62
CA ARG A 81 26.03 -25.80 30.04
C ARG A 81 27.26 -25.82 30.95
N GLN A 82 28.30 -26.56 30.57
CA GLN A 82 29.54 -26.66 31.35
C GLN A 82 30.24 -25.31 31.50
N LYS A 83 30.29 -24.52 30.41
CA LYS A 83 30.93 -23.20 30.36
C LYS A 83 29.98 -22.05 30.71
N LYS A 84 28.72 -22.33 31.07
CA LYS A 84 27.66 -21.33 31.34
C LYS A 84 27.53 -20.27 30.24
N LEU A 85 27.62 -20.70 28.98
CA LEU A 85 27.44 -19.82 27.82
C LEU A 85 25.95 -19.57 27.59
N ASN A 86 25.61 -18.37 27.11
CA ASN A 86 24.23 -17.96 26.82
C ASN A 86 23.74 -18.40 25.41
N SER A 87 24.60 -19.04 24.60
CA SER A 87 24.26 -19.49 23.26
C SER A 87 25.15 -20.64 22.81
N ILE A 88 24.58 -21.60 22.08
CA ILE A 88 25.34 -22.71 21.49
C ILE A 88 26.33 -22.21 20.43
N PHE A 89 26.05 -21.08 19.80
CA PHE A 89 26.92 -20.47 18.79
C PHE A 89 28.18 -19.83 19.38
N LYS A 90 28.30 -19.81 20.71
CA LYS A 90 29.54 -19.43 21.43
C LYS A 90 30.42 -20.63 21.79
N THR A 91 29.98 -21.85 21.47
CA THR A 91 30.76 -23.07 21.72
C THR A 91 31.87 -23.24 20.68
N ASN A 92 32.85 -24.09 20.97
CA ASN A 92 33.91 -24.45 20.02
C ASN A 92 33.37 -25.19 18.78
N LEU A 93 32.13 -25.70 18.84
CA LEU A 93 31.47 -26.43 17.76
C LEU A 93 30.61 -25.54 16.86
N LYS A 94 30.60 -24.22 17.05
CA LYS A 94 29.76 -23.27 16.29
C LYS A 94 29.77 -23.46 14.77
N ASN A 95 30.93 -23.74 14.18
CA ASN A 95 31.09 -23.91 12.72
C ASN A 95 30.57 -25.26 12.19
N LYS A 96 30.23 -26.19 13.09
CA LYS A 96 29.69 -27.53 12.77
C LYS A 96 28.19 -27.64 13.04
N ILE A 97 27.57 -26.58 13.56
CA ILE A 97 26.14 -26.54 13.84
C ILE A 97 25.44 -26.01 12.59
N HIS A 98 24.67 -26.88 11.94
CA HIS A 98 23.88 -26.51 10.79
C HIS A 98 22.50 -26.04 11.24
N THR A 99 22.11 -24.85 10.77
CA THR A 99 20.77 -24.31 10.97
C THR A 99 19.88 -24.64 9.78
N VAL A 100 18.57 -24.54 9.98
CA VAL A 100 17.58 -24.74 8.92
C VAL A 100 17.80 -23.79 7.74
N THR A 101 17.38 -24.18 6.54
CA THR A 101 17.37 -23.28 5.38
C THR A 101 16.21 -22.28 5.43
N TYR A 102 16.12 -21.37 4.46
CA TYR A 102 14.98 -20.45 4.30
C TYR A 102 13.65 -21.19 4.16
N GLU A 103 13.58 -22.16 3.26
CA GLU A 103 12.39 -22.97 3.00
C GLU A 103 12.04 -23.83 4.22
N GLU A 104 13.03 -24.49 4.82
CA GLU A 104 12.81 -25.28 6.05
C GLU A 104 12.32 -24.40 7.21
N ALA A 105 12.84 -23.17 7.35
CA ALA A 105 12.39 -22.26 8.40
C ALA A 105 10.92 -21.86 8.20
N PHE A 106 10.53 -21.53 6.96
CA PHE A 106 9.15 -21.22 6.61
C PHE A 106 8.21 -22.41 6.85
N GLU A 107 8.57 -23.61 6.37
CA GLU A 107 7.78 -24.83 6.56
C GLU A 107 7.58 -25.16 8.04
N ARG A 108 8.62 -24.98 8.88
CA ARG A 108 8.50 -25.22 10.32
C ARG A 108 7.58 -24.21 11.00
N LEU A 109 7.63 -22.94 10.62
CA LEU A 109 6.69 -21.93 11.15
C LEU A 109 5.25 -22.29 10.78
N LYS A 110 5.01 -22.61 9.51
CA LYS A 110 3.67 -22.94 9.00
C LYS A 110 3.13 -24.25 9.58
N PHE A 111 3.86 -25.35 9.47
CA PHE A 111 3.34 -26.69 9.75
C PHE A 111 3.62 -27.20 11.16
N ILE A 112 4.68 -26.74 11.82
CA ILE A 112 5.04 -27.18 13.18
C ILE A 112 4.53 -26.18 14.22
N CYS A 113 4.79 -24.88 14.00
CA CYS A 113 4.37 -23.83 14.93
C CYS A 113 2.92 -23.37 14.69
N GLY A 114 2.33 -23.73 13.54
CA GLY A 114 0.94 -23.42 13.23
C GLY A 114 0.69 -21.96 12.84
N HIS A 115 1.72 -21.26 12.35
CA HIS A 115 1.57 -19.88 11.88
C HIS A 115 0.77 -19.87 10.56
N ASP A 116 -0.21 -18.98 10.47
CA ASP A 116 -1.07 -18.86 9.31
C ASP A 116 -0.48 -17.87 8.29
N PHE A 117 -0.29 -18.34 7.06
CA PHE A 117 0.19 -17.54 5.94
C PHE A 117 -0.82 -17.63 4.80
N SER A 118 -1.13 -16.49 4.19
CA SER A 118 -1.96 -16.49 2.98
C SER A 118 -1.24 -17.20 1.83
N GLU A 119 -2.00 -17.83 0.94
CA GLU A 119 -1.46 -18.49 -0.26
C GLU A 119 -0.60 -17.51 -1.11
N LYS A 120 -0.99 -16.23 -1.12
CA LYS A 120 -0.26 -15.15 -1.77
C LYS A 120 1.13 -14.94 -1.14
N VAL A 121 1.22 -14.86 0.20
CA VAL A 121 2.50 -14.69 0.92
C VAL A 121 3.40 -15.91 0.71
N GLU A 122 2.84 -17.11 0.84
CA GLU A 122 3.56 -18.36 0.61
C GLU A 122 4.16 -18.41 -0.79
N THR A 123 3.37 -18.10 -1.82
CA THR A 123 3.84 -18.05 -3.21
C THR A 123 5.02 -17.08 -3.37
N LYS A 124 4.95 -15.92 -2.73
CA LYS A 124 6.01 -14.90 -2.81
C LYS A 124 7.28 -15.30 -2.04
N ILE A 125 7.15 -15.95 -0.88
CA ILE A 125 8.27 -16.53 -0.14
C ILE A 125 9.02 -17.54 -1.00
N LEU A 126 8.31 -18.49 -1.61
CA LEU A 126 8.92 -19.51 -2.48
C LEU A 126 9.58 -18.87 -3.71
N LYS A 127 8.91 -17.90 -4.33
CA LYS A 127 9.44 -17.17 -5.50
C LYS A 127 10.68 -16.33 -5.17
N LEU A 128 10.77 -15.77 -3.95
CA LEU A 128 11.97 -15.07 -3.50
C LEU A 128 13.16 -16.03 -3.33
N SER A 129 12.93 -17.25 -2.80
CA SER A 129 13.96 -18.31 -2.75
C SER A 129 14.46 -18.67 -4.15
N GLU A 130 13.53 -18.87 -5.10
CA GLU A 130 13.85 -19.15 -6.49
C GLU A 130 14.75 -18.05 -7.10
N TYR A 131 14.35 -16.78 -6.97
CA TYR A 131 15.12 -15.65 -7.50
C TYR A 131 16.49 -15.50 -6.84
N ARG A 132 16.58 -15.67 -5.52
CA ARG A 132 17.87 -15.64 -4.82
C ARG A 132 18.80 -16.74 -5.33
N ASN A 133 18.31 -17.96 -5.52
CA ASN A 133 19.12 -19.08 -6.01
C ASN A 133 19.59 -18.85 -7.45
N GLN A 134 18.68 -18.38 -8.31
CA GLN A 134 18.97 -18.02 -9.69
C GLN A 134 20.06 -16.93 -9.79
N ILE A 135 19.94 -15.82 -9.04
CA ILE A 135 20.94 -14.74 -9.03
C ILE A 135 22.31 -15.19 -8.52
N THR A 136 22.34 -16.17 -7.62
CA THR A 136 23.59 -16.62 -6.97
C THR A 136 24.35 -17.64 -7.83
N HIS A 137 23.66 -18.46 -8.62
CA HIS A 137 24.24 -19.64 -9.25
C HIS A 137 24.17 -19.67 -10.78
N SER A 138 23.59 -18.68 -11.44
CA SER A 138 23.39 -18.71 -12.89
C SER A 138 23.54 -17.33 -13.55
N GLU A 139 24.06 -17.30 -14.78
CA GLU A 139 24.03 -16.10 -15.64
C GLU A 139 22.59 -15.90 -16.13
N ILE A 140 21.78 -15.13 -15.40
CA ILE A 140 20.34 -15.03 -15.67
C ILE A 140 19.91 -13.64 -16.12
N PHE A 141 18.99 -13.64 -17.09
CA PHE A 141 18.19 -12.50 -17.51
C PHE A 141 16.85 -12.50 -16.77
N PHE A 142 16.65 -11.55 -15.86
CA PHE A 142 15.36 -11.30 -15.21
C PHE A 142 14.66 -10.14 -15.89
N LYS A 143 13.33 -10.22 -16.01
CA LYS A 143 12.54 -9.02 -16.29
C LYS A 143 12.40 -8.25 -14.98
N GLU A 144 12.81 -6.98 -14.98
CA GLU A 144 12.69 -6.10 -13.81
C GLU A 144 11.26 -6.05 -13.26
N THR A 145 10.27 -6.08 -14.17
CA THR A 145 8.84 -6.14 -13.83
C THR A 145 8.48 -7.30 -12.92
N ASP A 146 9.11 -8.46 -13.09
CA ASP A 146 8.77 -9.66 -12.31
C ASP A 146 9.28 -9.54 -10.86
N ILE A 147 10.41 -8.85 -10.67
CA ILE A 147 10.98 -8.55 -9.35
C ILE A 147 10.15 -7.49 -8.64
N ILE A 148 9.75 -6.43 -9.35
CA ILE A 148 8.87 -5.39 -8.80
C ILE A 148 7.54 -6.01 -8.34
N ASN A 149 6.91 -6.83 -9.19
CA ASN A 149 5.66 -7.52 -8.87
C ASN A 149 5.80 -8.49 -7.68
N LEU A 150 6.99 -9.08 -7.48
CA LEU A 150 7.27 -9.88 -6.28
C LEU A 150 7.14 -9.02 -5.02
N PHE A 151 7.80 -7.86 -4.97
CA PHE A 151 7.83 -7.03 -3.77
C PHE A 151 6.57 -6.21 -3.51
N GLU A 152 5.74 -5.97 -4.53
CA GLU A 152 4.48 -5.22 -4.42
C GLU A 152 3.55 -5.79 -3.32
N GLY A 153 3.37 -5.03 -2.23
CA GLY A 153 2.61 -5.43 -1.03
C GLY A 153 3.22 -6.56 -0.19
N PHE A 154 4.20 -7.30 -0.72
CA PHE A 154 4.84 -8.40 0.01
C PHE A 154 5.62 -7.92 1.23
N LEU A 155 6.32 -6.80 1.07
CA LEU A 155 7.14 -6.24 2.14
C LEU A 155 6.28 -5.77 3.31
N ASP A 156 5.10 -5.21 3.05
CA ASP A 156 4.17 -4.84 4.10
C ASP A 156 3.62 -6.06 4.83
N GLU A 157 3.17 -7.07 4.07
CA GLU A 157 2.60 -8.29 4.63
C GLU A 157 3.63 -9.02 5.52
N ILE A 158 4.91 -9.09 5.10
CA ILE A 158 5.96 -9.76 5.87
C ILE A 158 6.46 -8.92 7.06
N ASP A 159 6.57 -7.60 6.89
CA ASP A 159 6.98 -6.68 7.97
C ASP A 159 5.93 -6.66 9.09
N HIS A 160 4.64 -6.69 8.72
CA HIS A 160 3.54 -6.83 9.65
C HIS A 160 3.57 -8.19 10.37
N TYR A 161 3.79 -9.29 9.64
CA TYR A 161 3.94 -10.62 10.23
C TYR A 161 5.06 -10.69 11.28
N PHE A 162 6.23 -10.10 10.99
CA PHE A 162 7.33 -10.05 11.94
C PHE A 162 7.00 -9.20 13.16
N PHE A 163 6.34 -8.06 12.97
CA PHE A 163 5.87 -7.24 14.09
C PHE A 163 4.86 -7.99 14.97
N GLU A 164 3.90 -8.71 14.38
CA GLU A 164 2.93 -9.52 15.14
C GLU A 164 3.58 -10.68 15.89
N SER A 165 4.57 -11.33 15.27
CA SER A 165 5.22 -12.53 15.83
C SER A 165 6.30 -12.22 16.87
N ILE A 166 7.07 -11.15 16.67
CA ILE A 166 8.20 -10.76 17.54
C ILE A 166 7.75 -9.71 18.57
N GLY A 167 6.76 -8.89 18.24
CA GLY A 167 6.24 -7.85 19.11
C GLY A 167 7.14 -6.62 19.20
N LYS A 168 7.20 -6.00 20.39
CA LYS A 168 7.82 -4.67 20.62
C LYS A 168 9.31 -4.60 20.33
N ASP A 169 9.99 -5.74 20.30
CA ASP A 169 11.42 -5.80 20.00
C ASP A 169 11.70 -5.66 18.48
N TYR A 170 10.68 -5.84 17.64
CA TYR A 170 10.76 -5.61 16.21
C TYR A 170 10.33 -4.20 15.82
N LYS A 171 11.17 -3.53 15.03
CA LYS A 171 10.85 -2.25 14.41
C LYS A 171 10.59 -2.47 12.94
N THR A 172 9.38 -2.11 12.52
CA THR A 172 8.96 -2.12 11.12
C THR A 172 9.87 -1.25 10.25
N LEU A 173 9.88 -1.53 8.95
CA LEU A 173 10.65 -0.77 7.95
C LEU A 173 10.11 0.64 7.76
N ASN A 174 8.81 0.82 8.02
CA ASN A 174 8.10 2.08 8.10
C ASN A 174 7.77 2.41 9.56
N GLY A 175 7.18 3.57 9.84
CA GLY A 175 6.81 4.00 11.19
C GLY A 175 5.58 3.30 11.79
N TYR A 176 5.10 2.18 11.22
CA TYR A 176 3.91 1.47 11.71
C TYR A 176 4.05 0.96 13.15
N SER A 177 5.17 0.32 13.49
CA SER A 177 5.42 -0.16 14.86
C SER A 177 5.41 1.00 15.86
N GLU A 178 5.99 2.15 15.52
CA GLU A 178 5.97 3.35 16.36
C GLU A 178 4.54 3.88 16.54
N LEU A 179 3.76 3.95 15.44
CA LEU A 179 2.36 4.32 15.46
C LEU A 179 1.55 3.44 16.41
N VAL A 180 1.66 2.10 16.27
CA VAL A 180 0.87 1.15 17.05
C VAL A 180 1.27 1.17 18.52
N ILE A 181 2.58 1.18 18.83
CA ILE A 181 3.08 1.16 20.20
C ILE A 181 2.66 2.43 20.96
N ASN A 182 2.61 3.58 20.29
CA ASN A 182 2.33 4.88 20.92
C ASN A 182 0.89 5.39 20.67
N MET A 183 0.00 4.58 20.08
CA MET A 183 -1.35 5.01 19.67
C MET A 183 -2.14 5.65 20.82
N GLU A 184 -2.20 5.00 21.99
CA GLU A 184 -2.91 5.52 23.17
C GLU A 184 -2.37 6.89 23.59
N LYS A 185 -1.04 7.04 23.62
CA LYS A 185 -0.39 8.31 23.95
C LYS A 185 -0.72 9.40 22.93
N TYR A 186 -0.74 9.08 21.63
CA TYR A 186 -1.13 10.06 20.62
C TYR A 186 -2.59 10.49 20.78
N GLN A 187 -3.49 9.53 21.08
CA GLN A 187 -4.90 9.81 21.33
C GLN A 187 -5.11 10.73 22.55
N GLU A 188 -4.38 10.51 23.65
CA GLU A 188 -4.38 11.37 24.83
C GLU A 188 -3.93 12.80 24.48
N ILE A 189 -2.79 12.94 23.80
CA ILE A 189 -2.26 14.26 23.41
C ILE A 189 -3.23 15.01 22.48
N LEU A 190 -3.86 14.33 21.53
CA LEU A 190 -4.83 14.95 20.63
C LEU A 190 -6.09 15.41 21.36
N GLU A 191 -6.53 14.66 22.37
CA GLU A 191 -7.65 15.04 23.23
C GLU A 191 -7.30 16.27 24.09
N GLU A 192 -6.10 16.31 24.68
CA GLU A 192 -5.60 17.49 25.42
C GLU A 192 -5.52 18.74 24.54
N LYS A 193 -5.17 18.57 23.26
CA LYS A 193 -5.13 19.65 22.26
C LYS A 193 -6.50 20.00 21.67
N ASN A 194 -7.58 19.32 22.08
CA ASN A 194 -8.92 19.47 21.54
C ASN A 194 -9.01 19.21 20.01
N LEU A 195 -8.17 18.31 19.50
CA LEU A 195 -8.12 17.89 18.09
C LEU A 195 -8.94 16.61 17.88
N ILE A 196 -10.22 16.66 18.23
CA ILE A 196 -11.11 15.49 18.26
C ILE A 196 -11.23 14.82 16.88
N LEU A 197 -11.43 15.61 15.82
CA LEU A 197 -11.55 15.09 14.45
C LEU A 197 -10.26 14.37 14.00
N LYS A 198 -9.10 14.91 14.35
CA LYS A 198 -7.79 14.30 14.07
C LYS A 198 -7.63 12.98 14.83
N LYS A 199 -8.05 12.93 16.10
CA LYS A 199 -8.04 11.71 16.92
C LYS A 199 -8.90 10.61 16.29
N GLU A 200 -10.10 10.95 15.82
CA GLU A 200 -11.02 9.99 15.21
C GLU A 200 -10.48 9.43 13.88
N ILE A 201 -9.93 10.27 13.00
CA ILE A 201 -9.38 9.78 11.73
C ILE A 201 -8.11 8.95 11.96
N LEU A 202 -7.30 9.29 12.97
CA LEU A 202 -6.14 8.51 13.38
C LEU A 202 -6.54 7.09 13.82
N ASP A 203 -7.57 6.97 14.64
CA ASP A 203 -8.13 5.68 15.07
C ASP A 203 -8.65 4.84 13.90
N CYS A 204 -9.36 5.48 12.96
CA CYS A 204 -9.83 4.85 11.73
C CYS A 204 -8.68 4.32 10.86
N LEU A 205 -7.66 5.15 10.60
CA LEU A 205 -6.50 4.74 9.82
C LEU A 205 -5.71 3.63 10.52
N GLY A 206 -5.50 3.73 11.84
CA GLY A 206 -4.86 2.66 12.61
C GLY A 206 -5.61 1.32 12.51
N THR A 207 -6.94 1.37 12.59
CA THR A 207 -7.82 0.20 12.39
C THR A 207 -7.69 -0.36 10.97
N ALA A 208 -7.72 0.50 9.95
CA ALA A 208 -7.57 0.09 8.55
C ALA A 208 -6.22 -0.58 8.31
N PHE A 209 -5.14 0.04 8.80
CA PHE A 209 -3.77 -0.45 8.63
C PHE A 209 -3.57 -1.82 9.26
N LYS A 210 -4.11 -2.03 10.47
CA LYS A 210 -4.10 -3.34 11.11
C LYS A 210 -4.90 -4.38 10.32
N LYS A 211 -6.14 -4.07 9.95
CA LYS A 211 -7.03 -5.00 9.23
C LYS A 211 -6.46 -5.41 7.87
N LEU A 212 -5.82 -4.48 7.17
CA LEU A 212 -5.31 -4.67 5.81
C LEU A 212 -3.84 -5.09 5.77
N LYS A 213 -3.19 -5.27 6.93
CA LYS A 213 -1.73 -5.52 7.03
C LYS A 213 -0.90 -4.49 6.25
N PHE A 214 -1.33 -3.23 6.33
CA PHE A 214 -0.71 -2.12 5.63
C PHE A 214 0.17 -1.32 6.59
N GLY A 215 1.48 -1.38 6.40
CA GLY A 215 2.44 -0.65 7.23
C GLY A 215 2.60 0.80 6.79
N MET A 216 2.29 1.74 7.67
CA MET A 216 2.53 3.17 7.49
C MET A 216 2.65 3.88 8.84
N GLY A 217 3.54 4.86 8.92
CA GLY A 217 3.79 5.72 10.09
C GLY A 217 3.48 7.19 9.85
N ALA A 218 3.86 8.01 10.82
CA ALA A 218 3.78 9.47 10.73
C ALA A 218 4.71 10.02 9.65
N ASP A 219 4.31 11.13 9.00
CA ASP A 219 5.09 11.82 7.98
C ASP A 219 5.58 10.88 6.87
N GLU A 220 4.66 10.05 6.38
CA GLU A 220 4.93 9.12 5.29
C GLU A 220 4.00 9.35 4.10
N VAL A 221 4.49 8.99 2.91
CA VAL A 221 3.71 8.94 1.67
C VAL A 221 3.83 7.55 1.10
N LYS A 222 2.72 6.96 0.68
CA LYS A 222 2.73 5.63 0.09
C LYS A 222 1.73 5.47 -1.03
N ARG A 223 2.19 4.94 -2.16
CA ARG A 223 1.33 4.57 -3.29
C ARG A 223 0.78 3.15 -3.13
N ILE A 224 -0.50 3.01 -3.42
CA ILE A 224 -1.28 1.79 -3.27
C ILE A 224 -1.90 1.47 -4.64
N THR A 225 -1.42 0.40 -5.26
CA THR A 225 -1.87 -0.10 -6.58
C THR A 225 -2.93 -1.21 -6.46
N ASP A 226 -3.00 -1.88 -5.30
CA ASP A 226 -4.06 -2.85 -5.05
C ASP A 226 -5.37 -2.14 -4.68
N LEU A 227 -6.37 -2.30 -5.55
CA LEU A 227 -7.68 -1.69 -5.38
C LEU A 227 -8.39 -2.14 -4.08
N ASN A 228 -8.18 -3.38 -3.63
CA ASN A 228 -8.84 -3.87 -2.41
C ASN A 228 -8.26 -3.20 -1.17
N THR A 229 -6.94 -3.02 -1.11
CA THR A 229 -6.28 -2.26 -0.05
C THR A 229 -6.73 -0.80 -0.07
N ALA A 230 -6.72 -0.15 -1.24
CA ALA A 230 -7.13 1.25 -1.36
C ALA A 230 -8.59 1.46 -0.91
N MET A 231 -9.52 0.64 -1.43
CA MET A 231 -10.93 0.71 -1.05
C MET A 231 -11.17 0.29 0.40
N GLY A 232 -10.40 -0.66 0.95
CA GLY A 232 -10.50 -1.05 2.35
C GLY A 232 -10.17 0.11 3.31
N ILE A 233 -9.19 0.96 2.96
CA ILE A 233 -8.88 2.18 3.72
C ILE A 233 -10.04 3.17 3.62
N VAL A 234 -10.52 3.44 2.40
CA VAL A 234 -11.64 4.35 2.16
C VAL A 234 -12.90 3.91 2.89
N GLU A 235 -13.23 2.62 2.87
CA GLU A 235 -14.36 2.04 3.58
C GLU A 235 -14.26 2.25 5.09
N GLU A 236 -13.07 2.09 5.68
CA GLU A 236 -12.89 2.30 7.12
C GLU A 236 -13.07 3.77 7.51
N ILE A 237 -12.62 4.70 6.66
CA ILE A 237 -12.86 6.14 6.83
C ILE A 237 -14.37 6.44 6.75
N LEU A 238 -15.05 5.92 5.72
CA LEU A 238 -16.48 6.18 5.48
C LEU A 238 -17.42 5.50 6.48
N LYS A 239 -16.95 4.57 7.31
CA LYS A 239 -17.76 4.03 8.43
C LYS A 239 -18.05 5.08 9.50
N LYS A 240 -17.20 6.08 9.63
CA LYS A 240 -17.47 7.27 10.43
C LYS A 240 -18.14 8.30 9.55
N ASP A 241 -18.92 9.19 10.16
CA ASP A 241 -19.61 10.28 9.43
C ASP A 241 -18.65 11.44 9.10
N PHE A 242 -17.43 11.13 8.66
CA PHE A 242 -16.50 12.15 8.18
C PHE A 242 -17.07 12.77 6.90
N THR A 243 -16.94 14.08 6.80
CA THR A 243 -17.18 14.77 5.54
C THR A 243 -15.85 14.87 4.81
N LEU A 244 -15.78 14.33 3.60
CA LEU A 244 -14.59 14.43 2.76
C LEU A 244 -14.78 15.56 1.74
N GLY A 245 -13.72 16.33 1.50
CA GLY A 245 -13.64 17.26 0.39
C GLY A 245 -12.86 16.66 -0.77
N THR A 246 -13.02 17.21 -1.97
CA THR A 246 -12.24 16.85 -3.13
C THR A 246 -11.93 18.04 -4.02
N ASP A 247 -10.78 17.97 -4.67
CA ASP A 247 -10.51 18.68 -5.92
C ASP A 247 -10.37 17.65 -7.05
N LEU A 248 -11.07 17.86 -8.16
CA LEU A 248 -11.05 17.02 -9.35
C LEU A 248 -10.22 17.67 -10.45
N TYR A 249 -9.67 16.86 -11.36
CA TYR A 249 -8.78 17.36 -12.40
C TYR A 249 -9.44 18.34 -13.39
N ASN A 250 -10.74 18.24 -13.56
CA ASN A 250 -11.53 19.09 -14.46
C ASN A 250 -11.88 20.44 -13.80
N GLY A 251 -11.36 20.71 -12.60
CA GLY A 251 -11.49 21.98 -11.89
C GLY A 251 -12.72 22.03 -11.00
N PHE A 252 -13.57 21.01 -10.99
CA PHE A 252 -14.63 20.89 -9.98
C PHE A 252 -14.02 20.59 -8.62
N CYS A 253 -14.56 21.23 -7.60
CA CYS A 253 -14.32 20.89 -6.21
C CYS A 253 -15.65 20.52 -5.55
N SER A 254 -15.57 19.80 -4.44
CA SER A 254 -16.70 19.51 -3.59
C SER A 254 -16.23 19.49 -2.15
N GLY A 255 -17.03 20.07 -1.25
CA GLY A 255 -16.78 20.00 0.18
C GLY A 255 -17.50 18.83 0.84
N ARG A 256 -18.20 17.97 0.08
CA ARG A 256 -19.16 17.03 0.64
C ARG A 256 -19.28 15.72 -0.14
N ILE A 257 -18.30 14.87 0.06
CA ILE A 257 -18.33 13.46 -0.33
C ILE A 257 -18.68 12.61 0.89
N LYS A 258 -19.72 11.80 0.75
CA LYS A 258 -20.11 10.75 1.72
C LYS A 258 -20.09 9.34 1.15
N LYS A 259 -19.87 9.21 -0.15
CA LYS A 259 -20.07 7.95 -0.86
C LYS A 259 -18.99 7.78 -1.92
N ILE A 260 -18.12 6.82 -1.67
CA ILE A 260 -17.14 6.31 -2.63
C ILE A 260 -17.41 4.81 -2.75
N ARG A 261 -17.55 4.31 -3.98
CA ARG A 261 -17.91 2.92 -4.22
C ARG A 261 -17.11 2.31 -5.35
N ARG A 262 -16.71 1.06 -5.16
CA ARG A 262 -16.30 0.20 -6.27
C ARG A 262 -17.54 -0.20 -7.06
N ILE A 263 -17.55 0.09 -8.36
CA ILE A 263 -18.69 -0.23 -9.25
C ILE A 263 -18.42 -1.39 -10.21
N SER A 264 -17.14 -1.73 -10.42
CA SER A 264 -16.71 -2.85 -11.25
C SER A 264 -15.42 -3.47 -10.70
N LYS A 265 -14.78 -4.36 -11.47
CA LYS A 265 -13.49 -4.95 -11.12
C LYS A 265 -12.41 -3.88 -10.94
N ASP A 266 -12.43 -2.82 -11.73
CA ASP A 266 -11.39 -1.81 -11.86
C ASP A 266 -11.90 -0.36 -11.79
N HIS A 267 -13.23 -0.12 -11.69
CA HIS A 267 -13.78 1.23 -11.59
C HIS A 267 -14.25 1.60 -10.19
N ILE A 268 -13.98 2.86 -9.84
CA ILE A 268 -14.47 3.53 -8.64
C ILE A 268 -15.42 4.65 -9.05
N SER A 269 -16.41 4.90 -8.22
CA SER A 269 -17.30 6.06 -8.27
C SER A 269 -17.15 6.91 -7.01
N ILE A 270 -17.16 8.24 -7.18
CA ILE A 270 -17.20 9.23 -6.10
C ILE A 270 -18.45 10.09 -6.32
N PHE A 271 -19.35 10.12 -5.35
CA PHE A 271 -20.54 10.97 -5.41
C PHE A 271 -20.34 12.22 -4.55
N THR A 272 -20.61 13.37 -5.14
CA THR A 272 -20.55 14.68 -4.46
C THR A 272 -21.96 15.19 -4.19
N GLU A 273 -22.31 15.40 -2.93
CA GLU A 273 -23.68 15.77 -2.54
C GLU A 273 -24.02 17.23 -2.90
N ASP A 274 -23.05 18.12 -2.83
CA ASP A 274 -23.18 19.55 -3.14
C ASP A 274 -23.32 19.82 -4.64
N ASN A 275 -22.58 19.09 -5.48
CA ASN A 275 -22.72 19.19 -6.94
C ASN A 275 -23.80 18.27 -7.49
N GLY A 276 -24.37 17.38 -6.66
CA GLY A 276 -25.34 16.37 -7.08
C GLY A 276 -24.86 15.54 -8.26
N SER A 277 -23.59 15.11 -8.25
CA SER A 277 -22.93 14.48 -9.40
C SER A 277 -22.18 13.21 -8.99
N GLU A 278 -22.08 12.24 -9.90
CA GLU A 278 -21.25 11.03 -9.71
C GLU A 278 -20.07 11.03 -10.69
N TYR A 279 -18.89 10.77 -10.17
CA TYR A 279 -17.64 10.79 -10.91
C TYR A 279 -17.05 9.38 -10.94
N ILE A 280 -16.85 8.84 -12.14
CA ILE A 280 -16.44 7.45 -12.36
C ILE A 280 -15.10 7.43 -13.07
N PHE A 281 -14.16 6.61 -12.59
CA PHE A 281 -12.86 6.44 -13.24
C PHE A 281 -12.35 5.01 -13.06
N LYS A 282 -11.49 4.59 -13.99
CA LYS A 282 -10.74 3.34 -13.86
C LYS A 282 -9.59 3.56 -12.89
N PHE A 283 -9.51 2.79 -11.83
CA PHE A 283 -8.49 2.90 -10.80
C PHE A 283 -7.14 2.44 -11.31
N LYS A 284 -6.11 3.27 -11.10
CA LYS A 284 -4.71 2.89 -11.30
C LYS A 284 -3.97 2.74 -9.97
N SER A 285 -4.07 3.76 -9.13
CA SER A 285 -3.48 3.76 -7.79
C SER A 285 -4.12 4.81 -6.90
N MET A 286 -3.86 4.71 -5.60
CA MET A 286 -4.14 5.72 -4.60
C MET A 286 -2.84 6.04 -3.85
N ILE A 287 -2.49 7.31 -3.73
CA ILE A 287 -1.40 7.76 -2.87
C ILE A 287 -2.02 8.22 -1.56
N LEU A 288 -1.56 7.65 -0.45
CA LEU A 288 -1.90 8.10 0.89
C LEU A 288 -0.74 8.91 1.44
N TYR A 289 -1.02 10.15 1.81
CA TYR A 289 -0.15 10.97 2.64
C TYR A 289 -0.66 10.94 4.07
N PHE A 290 0.19 10.48 5.00
CA PHE A 290 -0.13 10.42 6.41
C PHE A 290 0.76 11.42 7.16
N PRO A 291 0.25 12.61 7.49
CA PRO A 291 1.04 13.69 8.09
C PRO A 291 1.39 13.39 9.55
N ASP A 292 2.18 14.28 10.17
CA ASP A 292 2.39 14.35 11.61
C ASP A 292 1.08 14.08 12.38
N LEU A 293 1.17 13.11 13.28
CA LEU A 293 0.06 12.58 14.07
C LEU A 293 -0.47 13.63 15.04
N LEU A 294 0.38 14.57 15.48
CA LEU A 294 0.05 15.58 16.49
C LEU A 294 -0.32 16.95 15.91
N SER A 295 -0.34 17.05 14.58
CA SER A 295 -0.77 18.24 13.83
C SER A 295 -2.27 18.21 13.54
N ASN A 296 -2.85 19.37 13.20
CA ASN A 296 -4.22 19.45 12.69
C ASN A 296 -4.33 19.11 11.19
N PHE A 297 -3.28 18.55 10.59
CA PHE A 297 -3.23 18.29 9.15
C PHE A 297 -4.04 17.03 8.79
N SER A 298 -4.79 17.11 7.71
CA SER A 298 -5.59 16.02 7.16
C SER A 298 -4.70 14.95 6.55
N PRO A 299 -4.98 13.66 6.75
CA PRO A 299 -4.50 12.67 5.79
C PRO A 299 -5.05 13.02 4.41
N ILE A 300 -4.22 12.86 3.38
CA ILE A 300 -4.61 13.19 2.00
C ILE A 300 -4.61 11.91 1.17
N LEU A 301 -5.73 11.65 0.48
CA LEU A 301 -5.88 10.52 -0.43
C LEU A 301 -5.87 11.07 -1.86
N ILE A 302 -4.90 10.70 -2.68
CA ILE A 302 -4.82 11.15 -4.07
C ILE A 302 -5.07 9.96 -4.97
N PHE A 303 -6.12 10.02 -5.79
CA PHE A 303 -6.43 8.96 -6.74
C PHE A 303 -5.78 9.23 -8.09
N GLU A 304 -5.20 8.19 -8.68
CA GLU A 304 -4.72 8.16 -10.06
C GLU A 304 -5.70 7.31 -10.88
N ALA A 305 -6.21 7.88 -11.97
CA ALA A 305 -6.99 7.15 -12.96
C ALA A 305 -6.07 6.47 -13.98
N ASP A 306 -6.49 5.32 -14.49
CA ASP A 306 -5.87 4.62 -15.61
C ASP A 306 -6.59 4.93 -16.93
N GLU A 307 -5.95 4.61 -18.05
CA GLU A 307 -6.59 4.72 -19.36
C GLU A 307 -7.70 3.65 -19.50
N ASP A 308 -8.91 4.06 -19.88
CA ASP A 308 -10.03 3.16 -20.16
C ASP A 308 -10.16 2.95 -21.67
N GLU A 309 -9.20 2.23 -22.26
CA GLU A 309 -9.16 1.95 -23.71
C GLU A 309 -10.46 1.34 -24.24
N SER A 310 -11.13 0.54 -23.41
CA SER A 310 -12.38 -0.14 -23.78
C SER A 310 -13.51 0.84 -24.04
N ASP A 311 -13.69 1.81 -23.16
CA ASP A 311 -14.72 2.84 -23.32
C ASP A 311 -14.28 3.93 -24.30
N ILE A 312 -12.98 4.22 -24.42
CA ILE A 312 -12.45 5.12 -25.45
C ILE A 312 -12.82 4.62 -26.84
N GLU A 313 -12.57 3.33 -27.14
CA GLU A 313 -12.92 2.79 -28.46
C GLU A 313 -14.44 2.74 -28.65
N LYS A 314 -15.18 2.31 -27.61
CA LYS A 314 -16.64 2.21 -27.65
C LYS A 314 -17.33 3.56 -27.90
N TYR A 315 -16.80 4.64 -27.34
CA TYR A 315 -17.41 5.98 -27.38
C TYR A 315 -16.55 7.02 -28.11
N LYS A 316 -15.72 6.58 -29.07
CA LYS A 316 -14.72 7.44 -29.75
C LYS A 316 -15.25 8.73 -30.36
N ASP A 317 -16.51 8.74 -30.77
CA ASP A 317 -17.16 9.88 -31.42
C ASP A 317 -17.95 10.76 -30.43
N PHE A 318 -17.93 10.43 -29.13
CA PHE A 318 -18.87 10.99 -28.15
C PHE A 318 -18.23 11.45 -26.84
N TYR A 319 -16.99 11.08 -26.54
CA TYR A 319 -16.29 11.71 -25.43
C TYR A 319 -15.94 13.15 -25.76
N SER A 320 -15.94 13.98 -24.72
CA SER A 320 -15.37 15.33 -24.77
C SER A 320 -13.86 15.24 -24.54
N VAL A 321 -13.11 16.20 -25.09
CA VAL A 321 -11.67 16.34 -24.87
C VAL A 321 -11.42 17.74 -24.33
N ASP A 322 -10.79 17.84 -23.17
CA ASP A 322 -10.45 19.14 -22.59
C ASP A 322 -9.18 19.75 -23.21
N MET A 323 -8.83 20.96 -22.76
CA MET A 323 -7.64 21.68 -23.28
C MET A 323 -6.30 20.98 -23.05
N TYR A 324 -6.27 19.93 -22.23
CA TYR A 324 -5.08 19.12 -21.93
C TYR A 324 -5.13 17.74 -22.59
N GLY A 325 -6.11 17.49 -23.48
CA GLY A 325 -6.24 16.21 -24.18
C GLY A 325 -6.92 15.12 -23.34
N ARG A 326 -7.49 15.46 -22.18
CA ARG A 326 -8.13 14.48 -21.28
C ARG A 326 -9.56 14.20 -21.74
N LYS A 327 -9.93 12.93 -21.78
CA LYS A 327 -11.19 12.43 -22.31
C LYS A 327 -12.20 12.18 -21.19
N GLU A 328 -13.43 12.67 -21.37
CA GLU A 328 -14.53 12.53 -20.42
C GLU A 328 -15.84 12.23 -21.15
N LEU A 329 -16.62 11.27 -20.64
CA LEU A 329 -17.98 10.99 -21.07
C LEU A 329 -18.99 11.54 -20.07
N THR A 330 -20.00 12.24 -20.59
CA THR A 330 -21.18 12.64 -19.81
C THR A 330 -22.25 11.56 -19.90
N GLY A 331 -22.85 11.24 -18.77
CA GLY A 331 -23.92 10.25 -18.62
C GLY A 331 -24.97 10.71 -17.62
N LEU A 332 -25.99 9.89 -17.45
CA LEU A 332 -27.11 10.13 -16.55
C LEU A 332 -27.40 8.88 -15.73
N TYR A 333 -27.65 9.09 -14.44
CA TYR A 333 -28.17 8.05 -13.56
C TYR A 333 -29.62 8.35 -13.19
N PHE A 334 -30.52 7.42 -13.53
CA PHE A 334 -31.94 7.51 -13.22
C PHE A 334 -32.24 6.80 -11.89
N LEU A 335 -32.62 7.58 -10.87
CA LEU A 335 -32.77 7.11 -9.49
C LEU A 335 -33.86 6.04 -9.32
N LYS A 336 -35.02 6.25 -9.95
CA LYS A 336 -36.16 5.31 -9.84
C LYS A 336 -35.90 3.99 -10.56
N GLU A 337 -35.11 4.02 -11.63
CA GLU A 337 -34.79 2.87 -12.46
C GLU A 337 -33.51 2.15 -12.00
N ASN A 338 -32.75 2.76 -11.09
CA ASN A 338 -31.40 2.32 -10.72
C ASN A 338 -30.54 2.02 -11.96
N ARG A 339 -30.58 2.95 -12.94
CA ARG A 339 -30.02 2.75 -14.27
C ARG A 339 -29.07 3.87 -14.62
N LEU A 340 -27.85 3.49 -15.01
CA LEU A 340 -26.82 4.39 -15.54
C LEU A 340 -26.80 4.25 -17.07
N THR A 341 -26.77 5.38 -17.77
CA THR A 341 -26.58 5.41 -19.23
C THR A 341 -25.48 6.38 -19.61
N PHE A 342 -24.67 5.96 -20.58
CA PHE A 342 -23.74 6.81 -21.34
C PHE A 342 -24.09 6.77 -22.82
N ASP A 343 -25.30 6.31 -23.19
CA ASP A 343 -25.74 6.35 -24.58
C ASP A 343 -25.89 7.82 -25.01
N PRO A 344 -25.11 8.31 -25.98
CA PRO A 344 -25.12 9.72 -26.35
C PRO A 344 -26.46 10.19 -26.91
N LYS A 345 -27.21 9.30 -27.59
CA LYS A 345 -28.54 9.65 -28.11
C LYS A 345 -29.52 9.80 -26.96
N GLU A 346 -29.46 8.90 -25.99
CA GLU A 346 -30.34 8.96 -24.82
C GLU A 346 -30.03 10.19 -23.95
N VAL A 347 -28.75 10.47 -23.70
CA VAL A 347 -28.32 11.65 -22.93
C VAL A 347 -28.72 12.94 -23.63
N ASN A 348 -28.48 13.03 -24.96
CA ASN A 348 -28.87 14.21 -25.73
C ASN A 348 -30.39 14.38 -25.81
N ASP A 349 -31.15 13.31 -26.01
CA ASP A 349 -32.62 13.37 -26.01
C ASP A 349 -33.16 13.85 -24.66
N PHE A 350 -32.60 13.35 -23.56
CA PHE A 350 -32.97 13.79 -22.22
C PHE A 350 -32.77 15.30 -22.03
N TYR A 351 -31.59 15.83 -22.35
CA TYR A 351 -31.31 17.27 -22.22
C TYR A 351 -32.08 18.11 -23.22
N TYR A 352 -32.26 17.63 -24.46
CA TYR A 352 -33.06 18.32 -25.46
C TYR A 352 -34.52 18.47 -24.99
N ARG A 353 -35.12 17.42 -24.44
CA ARG A 353 -36.46 17.49 -23.88
C ARG A 353 -36.52 18.38 -22.64
N LEU A 354 -35.51 18.32 -21.78
CA LEU A 354 -35.42 19.22 -20.62
C LEU A 354 -35.42 20.70 -21.02
N ASP A 355 -34.73 21.05 -22.11
CA ASP A 355 -34.58 22.44 -22.56
C ASP A 355 -35.72 22.92 -23.47
N TYR A 356 -36.38 22.02 -24.22
CA TYR A 356 -37.31 22.40 -25.30
C TYR A 356 -38.72 21.78 -25.21
N ASP A 357 -38.96 20.77 -24.38
CA ASP A 357 -40.28 20.13 -24.21
C ASP A 357 -40.91 20.61 -22.89
N GLU A 358 -41.77 21.64 -22.96
CA GLU A 358 -42.43 22.24 -21.78
C GLU A 358 -43.27 21.24 -20.98
N ASP A 359 -43.75 20.16 -21.62
CA ASP A 359 -44.54 19.11 -21.00
C ASP A 359 -43.66 17.97 -20.44
N PHE A 360 -42.34 18.03 -20.61
CA PHE A 360 -41.43 17.00 -20.13
C PHE A 360 -41.21 17.09 -18.62
N VAL A 361 -41.79 16.13 -17.90
CA VAL A 361 -41.48 15.93 -16.48
C VAL A 361 -40.22 15.06 -16.37
N ALA A 362 -39.08 15.71 -16.14
CA ALA A 362 -37.81 15.02 -16.00
C ALA A 362 -37.87 13.97 -14.87
N PRO A 363 -37.56 12.69 -15.14
CA PRO A 363 -37.41 11.70 -14.09
C PRO A 363 -36.30 12.12 -13.12
N SER A 364 -36.42 11.72 -11.85
CA SER A 364 -35.38 11.99 -10.85
C SER A 364 -34.06 11.35 -11.28
N ASN A 365 -33.04 12.18 -11.45
CA ASN A 365 -31.76 11.79 -12.00
C ASN A 365 -30.62 12.63 -11.38
N TYR A 366 -29.39 12.22 -11.66
CA TYR A 366 -28.21 13.07 -11.48
C TYR A 366 -27.19 12.87 -12.62
N PRO A 367 -26.42 13.92 -12.98
CA PRO A 367 -25.34 13.80 -13.96
C PRO A 367 -24.24 12.87 -13.46
N THR A 368 -23.68 12.10 -14.38
CA THR A 368 -22.55 11.22 -14.14
C THR A 368 -21.44 11.52 -15.13
N TYR A 369 -20.20 11.61 -14.67
CA TYR A 369 -19.04 11.88 -15.50
C TYR A 369 -18.09 10.70 -15.43
N LYS A 370 -17.79 10.08 -16.58
CA LYS A 370 -16.83 9.00 -16.67
C LYS A 370 -15.53 9.49 -17.30
N PHE A 371 -14.47 9.42 -16.52
CA PHE A 371 -13.13 9.84 -16.91
C PHE A 371 -12.37 8.67 -17.53
N LEU A 372 -11.77 8.92 -18.69
CA LEU A 372 -11.19 7.85 -19.52
C LEU A 372 -9.67 7.93 -19.65
N THR A 373 -9.06 9.05 -19.26
CA THR A 373 -7.63 9.30 -19.45
C THR A 373 -6.84 9.01 -18.19
N LYS A 374 -5.66 8.40 -18.37
CA LYS A 374 -4.68 8.22 -17.30
C LYS A 374 -4.19 9.60 -16.81
N THR A 375 -4.44 9.91 -15.54
CA THR A 375 -3.98 11.16 -14.90
C THR A 375 -4.14 11.09 -13.38
N ILE A 376 -3.54 12.04 -12.67
CA ILE A 376 -3.91 12.31 -11.27
C ILE A 376 -5.35 12.85 -11.28
N PHE A 377 -6.25 12.03 -10.78
CA PHE A 377 -7.68 12.20 -10.94
C PHE A 377 -8.27 13.19 -9.94
N CYS A 378 -8.05 12.92 -8.66
CA CYS A 378 -8.56 13.74 -7.58
C CYS A 378 -7.70 13.64 -6.33
N GLN A 379 -7.88 14.60 -5.42
CA GLN A 379 -7.40 14.51 -4.05
C GLN A 379 -8.57 14.61 -3.09
N LEU A 380 -8.51 13.88 -1.99
CA LEU A 380 -9.47 13.94 -0.91
C LEU A 380 -8.81 14.34 0.40
N ASN A 381 -9.52 15.14 1.18
CA ASN A 381 -9.14 15.53 2.53
C ASN A 381 -10.34 15.36 3.48
N VAL A 382 -10.07 15.24 4.78
CA VAL A 382 -11.11 15.28 5.83
C VAL A 382 -11.44 16.74 6.11
N GLN A 383 -12.68 17.14 5.84
CA GLN A 383 -13.15 18.50 6.07
C GLN A 383 -13.13 18.85 7.56
N GLY A 384 -12.64 20.03 7.89
CA GLY A 384 -12.40 20.47 9.27
C GLY A 384 -10.95 20.29 9.73
N LEU A 385 -10.12 19.56 8.98
CA LEU A 385 -8.67 19.51 9.16
C LEU A 385 -7.97 20.40 8.12
N ASP A 386 -6.74 20.81 8.45
CA ASP A 386 -5.88 21.59 7.56
C ASP A 386 -5.38 20.73 6.40
N TYR A 387 -5.20 21.31 5.22
CA TYR A 387 -4.62 20.65 4.05
C TYR A 387 -3.78 21.63 3.20
N VAL A 388 -3.36 22.74 3.79
CA VAL A 388 -2.55 23.77 3.12
C VAL A 388 -1.27 23.17 2.54
N GLY A 389 -0.91 23.59 1.33
CA GLY A 389 0.16 23.04 0.52
C GLY A 389 -0.27 21.92 -0.43
N PHE A 390 -1.44 21.31 -0.20
CA PHE A 390 -2.04 20.34 -1.12
C PHE A 390 -3.07 21.00 -2.04
N GLU A 391 -3.37 22.30 -1.90
CA GLU A 391 -4.26 22.98 -2.82
C GLU A 391 -3.68 22.93 -4.24
N GLN A 392 -4.55 22.63 -5.20
CA GLN A 392 -4.18 22.58 -6.61
C GLN A 392 -3.12 21.52 -6.97
N ILE A 393 -2.85 20.51 -6.12
CA ILE A 393 -1.96 19.39 -6.47
C ILE A 393 -2.33 18.79 -7.82
N ILE A 394 -3.63 18.61 -8.06
CA ILE A 394 -4.15 18.04 -9.30
C ILE A 394 -3.76 18.90 -10.51
N ARG A 395 -3.79 20.23 -10.37
CA ARG A 395 -3.41 21.16 -11.44
C ARG A 395 -1.89 21.25 -11.61
N LYS A 396 -1.15 21.28 -10.50
CA LYS A 396 0.31 21.45 -10.46
C LYS A 396 1.05 20.23 -11.00
N TYR A 397 0.51 19.04 -10.76
CA TYR A 397 1.14 17.76 -11.08
C TYR A 397 0.33 16.92 -12.09
N LYS A 398 -0.52 17.58 -12.88
CA LYS A 398 -1.37 16.94 -13.92
C LYS A 398 -0.60 16.08 -14.94
N ASP A 399 0.67 16.40 -15.15
CA ASP A 399 1.54 15.74 -16.14
C ASP A 399 2.39 14.62 -15.52
N LEU A 400 2.33 14.45 -14.19
CA LEU A 400 3.03 13.38 -13.48
C LEU A 400 2.14 12.14 -13.39
N ASP A 401 2.77 10.97 -13.36
CA ASP A 401 2.08 9.76 -12.92
C ASP A 401 2.16 9.59 -11.40
N GLY A 402 1.41 8.60 -10.89
CA GLY A 402 1.32 8.37 -9.44
C GLY A 402 2.67 8.02 -8.80
N SER A 403 3.59 7.35 -9.50
CA SER A 403 4.91 7.01 -8.96
C SER A 403 5.80 8.26 -8.84
N GLU A 404 5.76 9.12 -9.86
CA GLU A 404 6.48 10.38 -9.86
C GLU A 404 5.97 11.33 -8.77
N LEU A 405 4.65 11.41 -8.59
CA LEU A 405 4.04 12.23 -7.54
C LEU A 405 4.38 11.70 -6.15
N GLU A 406 4.33 10.39 -5.92
CA GLU A 406 4.74 9.78 -4.65
C GLU A 406 6.19 10.16 -4.30
N LYS A 407 7.12 10.03 -5.24
CA LYS A 407 8.53 10.40 -5.03
C LYS A 407 8.70 11.87 -4.70
N LEU A 408 7.95 12.74 -5.39
CA LEU A 408 7.99 14.17 -5.14
C LEU A 408 7.52 14.51 -3.73
N LEU A 409 6.40 13.91 -3.29
CA LEU A 409 5.86 14.12 -1.95
C LEU A 409 6.81 13.57 -0.87
N LYS A 410 7.42 12.39 -1.09
CA LYS A 410 8.43 11.82 -0.19
C LYS A 410 9.64 12.75 0.01
N ASN A 411 10.05 13.46 -1.04
CA ASN A 411 11.17 14.41 -0.98
C ASN A 411 10.80 15.77 -0.36
N SER A 412 9.50 16.03 -0.15
CA SER A 412 9.00 17.29 0.41
C SER A 412 8.69 17.21 1.90
N LEU A 413 8.70 15.99 2.45
CA LEU A 413 8.73 15.66 3.87
C LEU A 413 10.14 15.86 4.43
#